data_AF-A0A7K8AM80-F1
#
_entry.id   AF-A0A7K8AM80-F1
#
_cell.length_a   1.000
_cell.length_b   1.000
_cell.length_c   1.000
_cell.angle_alpha   90.00
_cell.angle_beta   90.00
_cell.angle_gamma   90.00
#
_symmetry.space_group_name_H-M   'P 1'
#
loop_
_entity.id
_entity.type
_entity.pdbx_description
1 polymer ?
#
loop_
_entity_poly.entity_id
_entity_poly.type
_entity_poly.pdbx_seq_one_letter_code
_entity_poly.pdbx_strand_id
1 'polypeptide(L)'
;LLVESNAVTDALTMTATVPNQIAQAKLSHEFYHQNAKAWSKQFNLTFSQARQIIHSCPHRALLTPLPTAVGTNPRGLGVDEVWQMDVTHISTFGTLKYVHVSVDTCSKFFVASAH
;
A
#
# COMPACT_ATOMS: atom_id res chain seq x y z
N LEU A 1 -25.36 -41.89 28.37
CA LEU A 1 -25.11 -41.88 26.91
C LEU A 1 -25.02 -40.47 26.30
N LEU A 2 -26.08 -39.64 26.25
CA LEU A 2 -25.95 -38.27 25.68
C LEU A 2 -25.14 -37.30 26.56
N VAL A 3 -25.28 -37.39 27.88
CA VAL A 3 -24.59 -36.49 28.83
C VAL A 3 -23.09 -36.78 28.90
N GLU A 4 -22.70 -38.06 28.89
CA GLU A 4 -21.28 -38.47 28.86
C GLU A 4 -20.62 -38.17 27.52
N SER A 5 -21.33 -38.32 26.40
CA SER A 5 -20.80 -37.93 25.09
C SER A 5 -20.54 -36.43 25.04
N ASN A 6 -21.43 -35.59 25.58
CA ASN A 6 -21.18 -34.15 25.66
C ASN A 6 -19.99 -33.84 26.57
N ALA A 7 -19.87 -34.48 27.73
CA ALA A 7 -18.73 -34.29 28.62
C ALA A 7 -17.40 -34.71 27.97
N VAL A 8 -17.38 -35.77 27.17
CA VAL A 8 -16.20 -36.20 26.40
C VAL A 8 -15.93 -35.25 25.22
N THR A 9 -16.97 -34.73 24.57
CA THR A 9 -16.84 -33.75 23.47
C THR A 9 -16.30 -32.41 23.99
N ASP A 10 -16.78 -31.97 25.16
CA ASP A 10 -16.32 -30.77 25.88
C ASP A 10 -14.87 -30.96 26.38
N ALA A 11 -14.54 -32.14 26.91
CA ALA A 11 -13.16 -32.47 27.31
C ALA A 11 -12.18 -32.52 26.11
N LEU A 12 -12.65 -32.95 24.94
CA LEU A 12 -11.88 -32.94 23.69
C LEU A 12 -11.83 -31.58 23.01
N THR A 13 -12.75 -30.65 23.31
CA THR A 13 -12.66 -29.25 22.83
C THR A 13 -11.71 -28.42 23.69
N MET A 14 -11.52 -28.79 24.96
CA MET A 14 -10.54 -28.15 25.84
C MET A 14 -9.09 -28.34 25.36
N THR A 15 -8.78 -29.41 24.64
CA THR A 15 -7.46 -29.63 24.02
C THR A 15 -7.27 -28.89 22.69
N ALA A 16 -8.36 -28.35 22.11
CA ALA A 16 -8.33 -27.51 20.91
C ALA A 16 -8.29 -26.01 21.24
N THR A 17 -8.07 -25.64 22.50
CA THR A 17 -7.70 -24.27 22.84
C THR A 17 -6.32 -24.00 22.26
N VAL A 18 -6.23 -23.24 21.17
CA VAL A 18 -4.94 -22.74 20.67
C VAL A 18 -4.29 -21.98 21.82
N PRO A 19 -3.21 -22.47 22.48
CA PRO A 19 -2.71 -21.90 23.73
C PRO A 19 -1.92 -20.61 23.54
N ASN A 20 -2.30 -19.80 22.57
CA ASN A 20 -1.55 -18.62 22.18
C ASN A 20 -2.48 -17.61 21.49
N GLN A 21 -2.77 -16.52 22.19
CA GLN A 21 -3.56 -15.40 21.67
C GLN A 21 -3.03 -14.91 20.31
N ILE A 22 -1.72 -14.96 20.08
CA ILE A 22 -1.08 -14.58 18.82
C ILE A 22 -1.44 -15.56 17.70
N ALA A 23 -1.47 -16.87 17.96
CA ALA A 23 -1.82 -17.86 16.95
C ALA A 23 -3.31 -17.80 16.59
N GLN A 24 -4.18 -17.62 17.59
CA GLN A 24 -5.61 -17.43 17.37
C GLN A 24 -5.90 -16.12 16.60
N ALA A 25 -5.17 -15.07 16.94
CA ALA A 25 -5.20 -13.81 16.20
C ALA A 25 -4.81 -14.04 14.74
N LYS A 26 -3.66 -14.67 14.45
CA LYS A 26 -3.22 -14.95 13.06
C LYS A 26 -4.30 -15.66 12.24
N LEU A 27 -4.91 -16.73 12.78
CA LEU A 27 -5.98 -17.47 12.12
C LEU A 27 -7.22 -16.59 11.87
N SER A 28 -7.61 -15.78 12.86
CA SER A 28 -8.74 -14.85 12.72
C SER A 28 -8.47 -13.76 11.66
N HIS A 29 -7.26 -13.21 11.61
CA HIS A 29 -6.88 -12.21 10.62
C HIS A 29 -6.74 -12.81 9.22
N GLU A 30 -6.28 -14.05 9.09
CA GLU A 30 -6.21 -14.79 7.83
C GLU A 30 -7.60 -15.02 7.23
N PHE A 31 -8.61 -15.30 8.07
CA PHE A 31 -9.97 -15.55 7.61
C PHE A 31 -10.79 -14.27 7.36
N TYR A 32 -10.71 -13.27 8.26
CA TYR A 32 -11.58 -12.09 8.24
C TYR A 32 -10.90 -10.78 7.82
N HIS A 33 -9.58 -10.75 7.68
CA HIS A 33 -8.78 -9.56 7.34
C HIS A 33 -9.11 -8.31 8.17
N GLN A 34 -9.37 -8.51 9.47
CA GLN A 34 -9.81 -7.45 10.39
C GLN A 34 -8.74 -6.35 10.57
N ASN A 35 -9.21 -5.12 10.84
CA ASN A 35 -8.33 -3.97 11.10
C ASN A 35 -7.60 -4.07 12.46
N ALA A 36 -6.41 -3.48 12.56
CA ALA A 36 -5.55 -3.58 13.75
C ALA A 36 -6.20 -3.05 15.04
N LYS A 37 -7.01 -1.99 14.93
CA LYS A 37 -7.38 -1.15 16.07
C LYS A 37 -8.41 -1.83 16.96
N ALA A 38 -9.49 -2.36 16.39
CA ALA A 38 -10.51 -3.07 17.17
C ALA A 38 -10.01 -4.46 17.62
N TRP A 39 -9.27 -5.11 16.74
CA TRP A 39 -8.77 -6.47 16.91
C TRP A 39 -7.68 -6.60 17.99
N SER A 40 -6.81 -5.59 18.14
CA SER A 40 -5.79 -5.58 19.21
C SER A 40 -6.39 -5.74 20.61
N LYS A 41 -7.52 -5.09 20.88
CA LYS A 41 -8.24 -5.20 22.16
C LYS A 41 -8.89 -6.57 22.35
N GLN A 42 -9.42 -7.16 21.28
CA GLN A 42 -10.09 -8.46 21.33
C GLN A 42 -9.14 -9.59 21.73
N PHE A 43 -7.90 -9.55 21.25
CA PHE A 43 -6.89 -10.59 21.50
C PHE A 43 -5.86 -10.20 22.57
N ASN A 44 -6.06 -9.09 23.29
CA ASN A 44 -5.11 -8.53 24.26
C ASN A 44 -3.68 -8.38 23.70
N LEU A 45 -3.57 -8.04 22.41
CA LEU A 45 -2.29 -7.85 21.73
C LEU A 45 -1.80 -6.41 21.91
N THR A 46 -0.48 -6.27 22.01
CA THR A 46 0.13 -4.95 21.84
C THR A 46 -0.11 -4.44 20.40
N PHE A 47 -0.17 -3.13 20.24
CA PHE A 47 -0.34 -2.52 18.92
C PHE A 47 0.75 -2.96 17.93
N SER A 48 1.99 -3.14 18.40
CA SER A 48 3.11 -3.62 17.57
C SER A 48 2.92 -5.06 17.09
N GLN A 49 2.49 -5.97 17.96
CA GLN A 49 2.17 -7.36 17.59
C GLN A 49 1.02 -7.41 16.58
N ALA A 50 -0.04 -6.64 16.81
CA ALA A 50 -1.16 -6.56 15.88
C ALA A 50 -0.72 -6.04 14.50
N ARG A 51 0.16 -5.02 14.48
CA ARG A 51 0.74 -4.48 13.25
C ARG A 51 1.61 -5.51 12.53
N GLN A 52 2.42 -6.29 13.24
CA GLN A 52 3.25 -7.34 12.63
C GLN A 52 2.41 -8.40 11.93
N ILE A 53 1.33 -8.87 12.56
CA ILE A 53 0.46 -9.89 11.95
C ILE A 53 -0.19 -9.36 10.66
N ILE A 54 -0.66 -8.12 10.67
CA ILE A 54 -1.22 -7.46 9.48
C ILE A 54 -0.15 -7.25 8.41
N HIS A 55 1.08 -6.89 8.79
CA HIS A 55 2.19 -6.72 7.86
C HIS A 55 2.61 -8.03 7.18
N SER A 56 2.47 -9.17 7.86
CA SER A 56 2.74 -10.50 7.31
C SER A 56 1.60 -11.04 6.43
N CYS A 57 0.45 -10.37 6.36
CA CYS A 57 -0.67 -10.81 5.53
C CYS A 57 -0.38 -10.52 4.03
N PRO A 58 -0.46 -11.53 3.14
CA PRO A 58 -0.23 -11.32 1.70
C PRO A 58 -1.29 -10.41 1.05
N HIS A 59 -2.50 -10.31 1.62
CA HIS A 59 -3.60 -9.47 1.09
C HIS A 59 -3.55 -8.01 1.59
N ARG A 60 -2.52 -7.63 2.35
CA ARG A 60 -2.36 -6.30 2.96
C ARG A 60 -2.27 -5.16 1.93
N ALA A 61 -1.91 -5.45 0.68
CA ALA A 61 -1.84 -4.45 -0.38
C ALA A 61 -3.18 -3.69 -0.58
N LEU A 62 -4.32 -4.33 -0.30
CA LEU A 62 -5.65 -3.71 -0.40
C LEU A 62 -5.96 -2.70 0.71
N LEU A 63 -5.26 -2.78 1.85
CA LEU A 63 -5.56 -2.01 3.07
C LEU A 63 -4.47 -0.98 3.41
N THR A 64 -3.39 -0.95 2.65
CA THR A 64 -2.28 -0.02 2.90
C THR A 64 -2.46 1.18 1.98
N PRO A 65 -2.53 2.42 2.52
CA PRO A 65 -2.42 3.62 1.69
C PRO A 65 -1.16 3.49 0.83
N LEU A 66 -1.28 3.85 -0.46
CA LEU A 66 -0.15 3.91 -1.37
C LEU A 66 1.02 4.64 -0.66
N PRO A 67 2.27 4.14 -0.74
CA PRO A 67 3.39 4.79 -0.10
C PRO A 67 3.38 6.28 -0.43
N THR A 68 3.32 7.12 0.60
CA THR A 68 3.37 8.58 0.48
C THR A 68 4.74 9.11 0.09
N ALA A 69 5.66 8.22 -0.34
CA ALA A 69 6.91 8.62 -0.96
C ALA A 69 6.57 9.24 -2.32
N VAL A 70 6.26 10.53 -2.30
CA VAL A 70 6.08 11.34 -3.50
C VAL A 70 7.46 11.45 -4.14
N GLY A 71 7.73 10.61 -5.15
CA GLY A 71 8.89 10.78 -5.99
C GLY A 71 8.82 12.15 -6.68
N THR A 72 9.86 12.95 -6.55
CA THR A 72 9.98 14.20 -7.32
C THR A 72 10.73 13.93 -8.61
N ASN A 73 10.33 14.59 -9.70
CA ASN A 73 11.07 14.54 -10.96
C ASN A 73 12.46 15.17 -10.77
N PRO A 74 13.57 14.46 -11.10
CA PRO A 74 14.92 15.03 -11.03
C PRO A 74 15.06 16.32 -11.84
N ARG A 75 15.92 17.23 -11.38
CA ARG A 75 16.23 18.50 -12.03
C ARG A 75 17.74 18.75 -11.99
N GLY A 76 18.26 19.46 -12.98
CA GLY A 76 19.63 19.92 -13.01
C GLY A 76 19.94 20.84 -11.84
N LEU A 77 21.17 20.79 -11.34
CA LEU A 77 21.67 21.67 -10.28
C LEU A 77 22.20 22.98 -10.88
N GLY A 78 22.75 22.91 -12.09
CA GLY A 78 23.21 24.01 -12.92
C GLY A 78 22.34 24.23 -14.15
N VAL A 79 22.52 25.39 -14.77
CA VAL A 79 21.90 25.74 -16.05
C VAL A 79 22.49 24.84 -17.15
N ASP A 80 21.65 24.38 -18.07
CA ASP A 80 22.04 23.56 -19.23
C ASP A 80 22.53 22.14 -18.87
N GLU A 81 22.24 21.66 -17.66
CA GLU A 81 22.61 20.31 -17.23
C GLU A 81 21.53 19.27 -17.56
N VAL A 82 20.26 19.60 -17.33
CA VAL A 82 19.13 18.68 -17.49
C VAL A 82 17.97 19.40 -18.14
N TRP A 83 17.60 18.93 -19.32
CA TRP A 83 16.44 19.39 -20.07
C TRP A 83 15.33 18.36 -20.02
N GLN A 84 14.08 18.84 -19.96
CA GLN A 84 12.89 18.03 -20.13
C GLN A 84 12.20 18.44 -21.42
N MET A 85 11.93 17.45 -22.27
CA MET A 85 11.22 17.65 -23.53
C MET A 85 9.90 16.91 -23.49
N ASP A 86 8.84 17.57 -23.95
CA ASP A 86 7.55 16.95 -24.24
C ASP A 86 6.93 17.59 -25.50
N VAL A 87 5.87 16.98 -26.02
CA VAL A 87 5.12 17.47 -27.17
C VAL A 87 3.72 17.84 -26.72
N THR A 88 3.30 19.08 -26.98
CA THR A 88 1.94 19.54 -26.73
C THR A 88 1.17 19.76 -28.02
N HIS A 89 -0.14 19.53 -27.98
CA HIS A 89 -1.00 19.65 -29.14
C HIS A 89 -1.75 20.99 -29.15
N ILE A 90 -1.40 21.86 -30.09
CA ILE A 90 -2.03 23.17 -30.31
C ILE A 90 -2.81 23.14 -31.63
N SER A 91 -4.12 22.89 -31.54
CA SER A 91 -4.98 22.68 -32.72
C SER A 91 -5.03 23.86 -33.70
N THR A 92 -4.82 25.09 -33.23
CA THR A 92 -4.80 26.29 -34.07
C THR A 92 -3.64 26.32 -35.07
N PHE A 93 -2.62 25.49 -34.90
CA PHE A 93 -1.49 25.36 -35.83
C PHE A 93 -1.74 24.36 -36.98
N GLY A 94 -2.94 23.80 -37.09
CA GLY A 94 -3.31 22.96 -38.24
C GLY A 94 -2.47 21.70 -38.34
N THR A 95 -1.74 21.50 -39.44
CA THR A 95 -0.84 20.34 -39.60
C THR A 95 0.36 20.39 -38.64
N LEU A 96 0.78 21.60 -38.22
CA LEU A 96 1.90 21.84 -37.31
C LEU A 96 1.45 21.84 -35.82
N LYS A 97 0.30 21.20 -35.54
CA LYS A 97 -0.31 21.14 -34.21
C LYS A 97 0.55 20.47 -33.15
N TYR A 98 1.56 19.70 -33.53
CA TYR A 98 2.47 19.04 -32.59
C TYR A 98 3.65 19.95 -32.30
N VAL A 99 3.60 20.65 -31.17
CA VAL A 99 4.64 21.58 -30.75
C VAL A 99 5.60 20.87 -29.80
N HIS A 100 6.85 20.76 -30.20
CA HIS A 100 7.92 20.25 -29.36
C HIS A 100 8.35 21.35 -28.39
N VAL A 101 8.39 21.06 -27.09
CA VAL A 101 8.80 22.00 -26.04
C VAL A 101 9.93 21.36 -25.24
N SER A 102 11.06 22.06 -25.12
CA SER A 102 12.17 21.69 -24.25
C SER A 102 12.39 22.76 -23.20
N VAL A 103 12.47 22.37 -21.92
CA VAL A 103 12.66 23.25 -20.76
C VAL A 103 13.93 22.84 -20.04
N ASP A 104 14.84 23.79 -19.81
CA ASP A 104 15.94 23.63 -18.87
C ASP A 104 15.38 23.59 -17.44
N THR A 105 15.65 22.50 -16.74
CA THR A 105 15.02 22.23 -15.44
C THR A 105 15.56 23.08 -14.31
N CYS A 106 16.72 23.74 -14.49
CA CYS A 106 17.31 24.65 -13.51
C CYS A 106 16.83 26.10 -13.73
N SER A 107 17.17 26.70 -14.87
CA SER A 107 16.89 28.10 -15.24
C SER A 107 15.45 28.39 -15.65
N LYS A 108 14.67 27.35 -16.01
CA LYS A 108 13.32 27.48 -16.61
C LYS A 108 13.29 28.13 -17.99
N PHE A 109 14.45 28.32 -18.62
CA PHE A 109 14.51 28.68 -20.02
C PHE A 109 13.87 27.58 -20.87
N PHE A 110 13.12 27.96 -21.90
CA PHE A 110 12.45 27.00 -22.76
C PHE A 110 12.51 27.39 -24.23
N VAL A 111 12.48 26.36 -25.08
CA VAL A 111 12.41 26.47 -26.53
C VAL A 111 11.20 25.69 -27.00
N ALA A 112 10.44 26.27 -27.93
CA ALA A 112 9.31 25.62 -28.56
C ALA A 112 9.43 25.71 -30.09
N SER A 113 9.16 24.60 -30.77
CA SER A 113 9.15 24.54 -32.23
C SER A 113 7.95 23.76 -32.75
N ALA A 114 7.36 24.28 -33.82
CA ALA A 114 6.33 23.63 -34.60
C ALA A 114 6.94 23.29 -35.97
N HIS A 115 6.79 22.04 -36.41
CA HIS A 115 7.38 21.50 -37.64
C HIS A 115 6.32 20.82 -38.50
#